data_AF-A0A952TZL6-F1
#
_entry.id   AF-A0A952TZL6-F1
#
_cell.length_a   1.000
_cell.length_b   1.000
_cell.length_c   1.000
_cell.angle_alpha   90.00
_cell.angle_beta   90.00
_cell.angle_gamma   90.00
#
_symmetry.space_group_name_H-M   'P 1'
#
loop_
_entity.id
_entity.type
_entity.pdbx_description
1 polymer ?
#
loop_
_entity_poly.entity_id
_entity_poly.type
_entity_poly.pdbx_seq_one_letter_code
_entity_poly.pdbx_strand_id
1 'polypeptide(L)'
;MKAKFTVSATLKAGKDRVQAPEPVTPMLMLAKFSGMNLAADLKGLVASSEEKVSEQLSTSGFTGELGEHLTITLGEKSKQKKVLIVGLGKAGRFDCGTVRDTIKVAMNRVVAARCERITIPIMPDRLTSSSLGLMPTAHIIKCVAEDVLEAKDGDGVVEIELLTTPQGKRHVNAGLAKERRSKKPCGVCADVEKPSKSEGKPKDKDGKAAKKDVCSK
;
A
#
# COMPACT_ATOMS: atom_id res chain seq x y z
N MET A 1 -4.57 -15.00 17.84
CA MET A 1 -3.51 -15.46 16.89
C MET A 1 -2.31 -14.51 16.89
N LYS A 2 -1.16 -14.90 16.33
CA LYS A 2 0.07 -14.08 16.26
C LYS A 2 0.48 -13.76 14.81
N ALA A 3 1.10 -12.60 14.61
CA ALA A 3 1.71 -12.22 13.33
C ALA A 3 3.21 -12.59 13.32
N LYS A 4 3.72 -13.10 12.21
CA LYS A 4 5.16 -13.29 11.97
C LYS A 4 5.55 -12.60 10.67
N PHE A 5 6.47 -11.65 10.73
CA PHE A 5 6.86 -10.86 9.56
C PHE A 5 8.15 -11.38 8.93
N THR A 6 8.17 -11.40 7.60
CA THR A 6 9.37 -11.63 6.79
C THR A 6 9.46 -10.56 5.71
N VAL A 7 10.67 -10.31 5.20
CA VAL A 7 10.90 -9.32 4.13
C VAL A 7 11.62 -9.99 2.98
N SER A 8 10.97 -10.00 1.82
CA SER A 8 11.53 -10.48 0.56
C SER A 8 11.87 -9.30 -0.33
N ALA A 9 13.12 -9.24 -0.77
CA ALA A 9 13.66 -8.10 -1.50
C ALA A 9 13.91 -8.47 -2.98
N THR A 10 12.94 -9.12 -3.59
CA THR A 10 13.04 -9.71 -4.93
C THR A 10 12.27 -8.94 -6.00
N LEU A 11 11.58 -7.86 -5.61
CA LEU A 11 10.83 -7.03 -6.55
C LEU A 11 11.81 -6.19 -7.38
N LYS A 12 11.84 -6.43 -8.69
CA LYS A 12 12.66 -5.62 -9.61
C LYS A 12 11.87 -4.39 -10.04
N ALA A 13 12.49 -3.21 -10.00
CA ALA A 13 11.93 -1.98 -10.54
C ALA A 13 12.63 -1.64 -11.87
N GLY A 14 11.89 -1.38 -12.94
CA GLY A 14 12.48 -1.02 -14.25
C GLY A 14 11.57 -1.30 -15.45
N LYS A 15 11.97 -0.78 -16.63
CA LYS A 15 11.25 -0.96 -17.92
C LYS A 15 11.27 -2.42 -18.42
N ASP A 16 12.25 -3.20 -17.97
CA ASP A 16 12.29 -4.63 -18.21
C ASP A 16 11.36 -5.33 -17.22
N ARG A 17 10.22 -5.71 -17.76
CA ARG A 17 9.06 -6.33 -17.10
C ARG A 17 9.47 -7.22 -15.93
N VAL A 18 8.82 -6.97 -14.79
CA VAL A 18 8.95 -7.68 -13.52
C VAL A 18 9.06 -9.19 -13.70
N GLN A 19 10.30 -9.69 -13.68
CA GLN A 19 10.61 -11.05 -13.24
C GLN A 19 10.93 -10.96 -11.75
N ALA A 20 9.94 -10.60 -10.94
CA ALA A 20 10.00 -10.98 -9.54
C ALA A 20 9.70 -12.49 -9.52
N PRO A 21 10.51 -13.32 -8.84
CA PRO A 21 10.13 -14.70 -8.60
C PRO A 21 8.75 -14.70 -7.97
N GLU A 22 7.82 -15.48 -8.53
CA GLU A 22 6.44 -15.54 -8.05
C GLU A 22 6.45 -15.79 -6.53
N PRO A 23 5.78 -14.93 -5.74
CA PRO A 23 5.68 -15.15 -4.31
C PRO A 23 4.94 -16.48 -4.08
N VAL A 24 5.63 -17.42 -3.44
CA VAL A 24 5.14 -18.78 -3.21
C VAL A 24 4.31 -18.83 -1.93
N THR A 25 3.30 -17.96 -1.83
CA THR A 25 2.42 -17.89 -0.66
C THR A 25 0.99 -18.27 -1.03
N PRO A 26 0.24 -18.91 -0.12
CA PRO A 26 -1.15 -19.28 -0.38
C PRO A 26 -2.05 -18.11 -0.78
N MET A 27 -1.73 -16.90 -0.32
CA MET A 27 -2.47 -15.67 -0.65
C MET A 27 -1.52 -14.53 -1.03
N LEU A 28 -1.75 -13.90 -2.17
CA LEU A 28 -1.12 -12.61 -2.54
C LEU A 28 -2.13 -11.48 -2.38
N MET A 29 -1.72 -10.38 -1.76
CA MET A 29 -2.46 -9.15 -1.75
C MET A 29 -2.03 -8.25 -2.92
N LEU A 30 -2.97 -7.74 -3.68
CA LEU A 30 -2.79 -6.67 -4.65
C LEU A 30 -3.65 -5.47 -4.25
N ALA A 31 -3.18 -4.27 -4.52
CA ALA A 31 -3.90 -3.04 -4.22
C ALA A 31 -4.08 -2.20 -5.49
N LYS A 32 -5.25 -1.56 -5.63
CA LYS A 32 -5.62 -0.77 -6.81
C LYS A 32 -6.33 0.50 -6.41
N PHE A 33 -5.94 1.63 -7.01
CA PHE A 33 -6.68 2.89 -6.90
C PHE A 33 -7.93 2.88 -7.79
N SER A 34 -8.96 3.58 -7.33
CA SER A 34 -10.17 3.84 -8.10
C SER A 34 -9.83 4.56 -9.41
N GLY A 35 -10.42 4.10 -10.51
CA GLY A 35 -10.17 4.61 -11.86
C GLY A 35 -8.80 4.29 -12.46
N MET A 36 -7.93 3.55 -11.77
CA MET A 36 -6.62 3.14 -12.27
C MET A 36 -6.57 1.64 -12.54
N ASN A 37 -5.80 1.20 -13.53
CA ASN A 37 -5.47 -0.22 -13.71
C ASN A 37 -4.51 -0.72 -12.63
N LEU A 38 -4.42 -2.04 -12.44
CA LEU A 38 -3.34 -2.63 -11.66
C LEU A 38 -1.99 -2.18 -12.22
N ALA A 39 -1.10 -1.73 -11.34
CA ALA A 39 0.24 -1.29 -11.73
C ALA A 39 0.97 -2.42 -12.49
N ALA A 40 1.75 -2.05 -13.51
CA ALA A 40 2.46 -3.02 -14.35
C ALA A 40 3.36 -3.96 -13.51
N ASP A 41 3.96 -3.42 -12.44
CA ASP A 41 4.80 -4.21 -11.54
C ASP A 41 4.01 -5.27 -10.76
N LEU A 42 2.73 -5.00 -10.48
CA LEU A 42 1.83 -5.94 -9.82
C LEU A 42 1.28 -6.99 -10.79
N LYS A 43 1.15 -6.67 -12.09
CA LYS A 43 0.76 -7.65 -13.11
C LYS A 43 1.79 -8.78 -13.22
N GLY A 44 3.08 -8.46 -13.11
CA GLY A 44 4.15 -9.46 -13.10
C GLY A 44 4.01 -10.51 -11.98
N LEU A 45 3.43 -10.13 -10.83
CA LEU A 45 3.23 -11.06 -9.70
C LEU A 45 2.09 -12.05 -9.92
N VAL A 46 1.24 -11.81 -10.91
CA VAL A 46 0.12 -12.70 -11.28
C VAL A 46 0.25 -13.18 -12.72
N ALA A 47 1.44 -13.14 -13.32
CA ALA A 47 1.62 -13.44 -14.74
C ALA A 47 1.10 -14.83 -15.14
N SER A 48 1.34 -15.86 -14.33
CA SER A 48 0.81 -17.22 -14.56
C SER A 48 -0.72 -17.33 -14.43
N SER A 49 -1.38 -16.29 -13.90
CA SER A 49 -2.80 -16.24 -13.59
C SER A 49 -3.48 -14.98 -14.13
N GLU A 50 -2.83 -14.26 -15.06
CA GLU A 50 -3.24 -12.91 -15.48
C GLU A 50 -4.62 -12.93 -16.13
N GLU A 51 -4.88 -13.90 -17.00
CA GLU A 51 -6.16 -14.07 -17.69
C GLU A 51 -7.31 -14.19 -16.70
N LYS A 52 -7.19 -15.10 -15.73
CA LYS A 52 -8.21 -15.32 -14.70
C LYS A 52 -8.42 -14.10 -13.82
N VAL A 53 -7.33 -13.42 -13.44
CA VAL A 53 -7.42 -12.20 -12.64
C VAL A 53 -8.10 -11.07 -13.42
N SER A 54 -7.77 -10.92 -14.69
CA SER A 54 -8.35 -9.92 -15.58
C SER A 54 -9.84 -10.17 -15.83
N GLU A 55 -10.22 -11.43 -16.09
CA GLU A 55 -11.61 -11.84 -16.28
C GLU A 55 -12.46 -11.57 -15.03
N GLN A 56 -11.94 -11.91 -13.85
CA GLN A 56 -12.66 -11.67 -12.60
C GLN A 56 -12.77 -10.16 -12.28
N LEU A 57 -11.74 -9.37 -12.60
CA LEU A 57 -11.81 -7.92 -12.44
C LEU A 57 -12.82 -7.27 -13.39
N SER A 58 -12.92 -7.72 -14.64
CA SER A 58 -13.86 -7.16 -15.61
C SER A 58 -15.32 -7.52 -15.29
N THR A 59 -15.56 -8.70 -14.73
CA THR A 59 -16.91 -9.21 -14.44
C THR A 59 -17.43 -8.87 -13.05
N SER A 60 -16.55 -8.63 -12.07
CA SER A 60 -16.94 -8.34 -10.67
C SER A 60 -17.47 -6.92 -10.44
N GLY A 61 -17.29 -6.00 -11.40
CA GLY A 61 -17.55 -4.59 -11.19
C GLY A 61 -16.56 -3.91 -10.25
N PHE A 62 -15.40 -4.54 -9.98
CA PHE A 62 -14.43 -4.02 -9.02
C PHE A 62 -13.85 -2.67 -9.46
N THR A 63 -14.15 -1.62 -8.71
CA THR A 63 -13.76 -0.24 -9.09
C THR A 63 -12.43 0.19 -8.47
N GLY A 64 -12.08 -0.33 -7.29
CA GLY A 64 -10.94 0.10 -6.48
C GLY A 64 -11.30 1.16 -5.44
N GLU A 65 -12.59 1.30 -5.09
CA GLU A 65 -13.03 2.20 -4.02
C GLU A 65 -12.51 1.75 -2.65
N LEU A 66 -12.39 2.69 -1.71
CA LEU A 66 -11.83 2.39 -0.40
C LEU A 66 -12.71 1.38 0.35
N GLY A 67 -12.11 0.30 0.84
CA GLY A 67 -12.81 -0.77 1.55
C GLY A 67 -13.41 -1.85 0.65
N GLU A 68 -13.38 -1.65 -0.67
CA GLU A 68 -13.74 -2.69 -1.64
C GLU A 68 -12.66 -3.78 -1.64
N HIS A 69 -13.07 -5.05 -1.74
CA HIS A 69 -12.14 -6.17 -1.92
C HIS A 69 -12.73 -7.26 -2.79
N LEU A 70 -11.87 -7.99 -3.48
CA LEU A 70 -12.20 -9.14 -4.30
C LEU A 70 -11.20 -10.27 -3.99
N THR A 71 -11.69 -11.47 -3.70
CA THR A 71 -10.83 -12.64 -3.52
C THR A 71 -11.01 -13.59 -4.70
N ILE A 72 -9.95 -13.82 -5.45
CA ILE A 72 -9.92 -14.69 -6.62
C ILE A 72 -9.20 -15.98 -6.24
N THR A 73 -9.83 -17.12 -6.49
CA THR A 73 -9.22 -18.44 -6.25
C THR A 73 -8.58 -18.93 -7.55
N LEU A 74 -7.27 -19.19 -7.55
CA LEU A 74 -6.53 -19.54 -8.77
C LEU A 74 -6.60 -21.03 -9.14
N GLY A 75 -6.80 -21.90 -8.15
CA GLY A 75 -6.94 -23.35 -8.32
C GLY A 75 -5.93 -24.13 -7.48
N GLU A 76 -6.17 -25.43 -7.27
CA GLU A 76 -5.39 -26.25 -6.31
C GLU A 76 -3.94 -26.53 -6.75
N LYS A 77 -3.69 -26.53 -8.05
CA LYS A 77 -2.36 -26.79 -8.63
C LYS A 77 -1.42 -25.57 -8.54
N SER A 78 -1.96 -24.39 -8.26
CA SER A 78 -1.16 -23.18 -8.08
C SER A 78 -0.58 -23.14 -6.67
N LYS A 79 0.71 -22.80 -6.55
CA LYS A 79 1.32 -22.51 -5.25
C LYS A 79 0.68 -21.27 -4.60
N GLN A 80 0.22 -20.35 -5.43
CA GLN A 80 -0.57 -19.20 -5.05
C GLN A 80 -2.05 -19.51 -5.22
N LYS A 81 -2.70 -19.94 -4.13
CA LYS A 81 -4.08 -20.42 -4.17
C LYS A 81 -5.09 -19.28 -4.32
N LYS A 82 -4.79 -18.10 -3.78
CA LYS A 82 -5.70 -16.94 -3.73
C LYS A 82 -4.98 -15.63 -4.08
N VAL A 83 -5.70 -14.74 -4.77
CA VAL A 83 -5.33 -13.33 -4.94
C VAL A 83 -6.39 -12.50 -4.24
N LEU A 84 -5.99 -11.71 -3.25
CA LEU A 84 -6.85 -10.71 -2.63
C LEU A 84 -6.55 -9.35 -3.25
N ILE A 85 -7.52 -8.78 -3.93
CA ILE A 85 -7.45 -7.41 -4.45
C ILE A 85 -8.17 -6.49 -3.48
N VAL A 86 -7.53 -5.40 -3.08
CA VAL A 86 -8.11 -4.39 -2.16
C VAL A 86 -8.09 -3.01 -2.80
N GLY A 87 -9.20 -2.29 -2.68
CA GLY A 87 -9.35 -0.94 -3.20
C GLY A 87 -8.71 0.10 -2.27
N LEU A 88 -7.94 0.99 -2.87
CA LEU A 88 -7.24 2.08 -2.17
C LEU A 88 -8.04 3.40 -2.20
N GLY A 89 -9.18 3.45 -2.89
CA GLY A 89 -9.92 4.67 -3.14
C GLY A 89 -9.20 5.59 -4.13
N LYS A 90 -9.36 6.91 -3.97
CA LYS A 90 -8.78 7.91 -4.89
C LYS A 90 -7.33 8.21 -4.51
N ALA A 91 -6.42 8.21 -5.48
CA ALA A 91 -4.98 8.45 -5.26
C ALA A 91 -4.68 9.75 -4.48
N GLY A 92 -5.41 10.85 -4.75
CA GLY A 92 -5.24 12.12 -4.03
C GLY A 92 -5.69 12.11 -2.56
N ARG A 93 -6.26 11.01 -2.07
CA ARG A 93 -6.69 10.81 -0.67
C ARG A 93 -5.91 9.71 0.05
N PHE A 94 -4.90 9.13 -0.60
CA PHE A 94 -4.10 8.08 0.01
C PHE A 94 -3.29 8.66 1.17
N ASP A 95 -3.51 8.07 2.36
CA ASP A 95 -2.91 8.48 3.61
C ASP A 95 -2.68 7.27 4.53
N CYS A 96 -2.23 7.51 5.75
CA CYS A 96 -2.04 6.44 6.72
C CYS A 96 -3.36 5.73 7.09
N GLY A 97 -4.50 6.43 7.07
CA GLY A 97 -5.82 5.86 7.33
C GLY A 97 -6.16 4.80 6.29
N THR A 98 -5.91 5.14 5.02
CA THR A 98 -6.05 4.25 3.88
C THR A 98 -5.24 2.97 4.07
N VAL A 99 -3.94 3.07 4.37
CA VAL A 99 -3.09 1.89 4.62
C VAL A 99 -3.64 1.04 5.76
N ARG A 100 -4.07 1.65 6.87
CA ARG A 100 -4.65 0.91 8.00
C ARG A 100 -5.88 0.13 7.58
N ASP A 101 -6.82 0.76 6.89
CA ASP A 101 -8.07 0.11 6.53
C ASP A 101 -7.86 -0.98 5.48
N THR A 102 -6.97 -0.75 4.51
CA THR A 102 -6.54 -1.79 3.56
C THR A 102 -5.97 -3.02 4.28
N ILE A 103 -5.09 -2.83 5.27
CA ILE A 103 -4.49 -3.96 6.01
C ILE A 103 -5.50 -4.64 6.93
N LYS A 104 -6.43 -3.91 7.55
CA LYS A 104 -7.54 -4.52 8.30
C LYS A 104 -8.38 -5.44 7.41
N VAL A 105 -8.74 -4.98 6.22
CA VAL A 105 -9.48 -5.80 5.25
C VAL A 105 -8.66 -7.03 4.88
N ALA A 106 -7.38 -6.86 4.58
CA ALA A 106 -6.50 -7.97 4.23
C ALA A 106 -6.42 -9.04 5.32
N MET A 107 -6.14 -8.66 6.56
CA MET A 107 -6.02 -9.61 7.66
C MET A 107 -7.34 -10.31 7.98
N ASN A 108 -8.46 -9.59 7.97
CA ASN A 108 -9.78 -10.23 8.15
C ASN A 108 -10.05 -11.28 7.06
N ARG A 109 -9.63 -11.03 5.81
CA ARG A 109 -9.78 -11.97 4.71
C ARG A 109 -8.85 -13.16 4.82
N VAL A 110 -7.61 -12.98 5.27
CA VAL A 110 -6.67 -14.07 5.55
C VAL A 110 -7.25 -15.04 6.57
N VAL A 111 -7.79 -14.50 7.69
CA VAL A 111 -8.40 -15.31 8.75
C VAL A 111 -9.66 -16.04 8.26
N ALA A 112 -10.57 -15.33 7.60
CA ALA A 112 -11.78 -15.92 7.04
C ALA A 112 -11.47 -17.03 6.02
N ALA A 113 -10.38 -16.86 5.27
CA ALA A 113 -9.90 -17.81 4.28
C ALA A 113 -9.10 -18.98 4.86
N ARG A 114 -8.84 -18.98 6.18
CA ARG A 114 -7.92 -19.89 6.88
C ARG A 114 -6.55 -19.98 6.20
N CYS A 115 -6.05 -18.84 5.72
CA CYS A 115 -4.72 -18.77 5.12
C CYS A 115 -3.66 -18.50 6.19
N GLU A 116 -2.64 -19.33 6.22
CA GLU A 116 -1.54 -19.22 7.20
C GLU A 116 -0.46 -18.24 6.75
N ARG A 117 -0.41 -17.89 5.45
CA ARG A 117 0.60 -17.00 4.90
C ARG A 117 0.06 -16.10 3.80
N ILE A 118 0.49 -14.84 3.82
CA ILE A 118 0.13 -13.80 2.85
C ILE A 118 1.37 -13.01 2.41
N THR A 119 1.46 -12.68 1.12
CA THR A 119 2.43 -11.71 0.60
C THR A 119 1.77 -10.36 0.34
N ILE A 120 2.42 -9.28 0.79
CA ILE A 120 1.98 -7.90 0.60
C ILE A 120 3.11 -7.14 -0.13
N PRO A 121 2.94 -6.81 -1.42
CA PRO A 121 3.85 -5.93 -2.14
C PRO A 121 3.81 -4.52 -1.54
N ILE A 122 4.97 -3.98 -1.23
CA ILE A 122 5.15 -2.62 -0.74
C ILE A 122 6.17 -1.89 -1.62
N MET A 123 5.63 -0.98 -2.42
CA MET A 123 6.39 -0.16 -3.34
C MET A 123 6.51 1.26 -2.78
N PRO A 124 7.65 1.94 -3.01
CA PRO A 124 7.75 3.36 -2.71
C PRO A 124 6.78 4.10 -3.61
N ASP A 125 5.74 4.67 -3.00
CA ASP A 125 4.68 5.34 -3.74
C ASP A 125 5.20 6.68 -4.29
N ARG A 126 5.09 6.86 -5.60
CA ARG A 126 5.48 8.09 -6.31
C ARG A 126 4.27 8.91 -6.77
N LEU A 127 3.05 8.42 -6.53
CA LEU A 127 1.83 8.95 -7.16
C LEU A 127 0.89 9.66 -6.19
N THR A 128 1.17 9.62 -4.88
CA THR A 128 0.30 10.17 -3.84
C THR A 128 0.91 11.44 -3.24
N SER A 129 0.06 12.45 -2.99
CA SER A 129 0.46 13.78 -2.51
C SER A 129 0.97 13.79 -1.07
N SER A 130 0.63 12.76 -0.29
CA SER A 130 1.21 12.48 1.02
C SER A 130 2.20 11.33 0.85
N SER A 131 3.48 11.63 0.67
CA SER A 131 4.51 10.64 0.37
C SER A 131 4.83 9.77 1.61
N LEU A 132 3.95 8.83 1.92
CA LEU A 132 4.19 7.87 2.99
C LEU A 132 5.37 6.96 2.62
N GLY A 133 6.47 7.11 3.36
CA GLY A 133 7.67 6.31 3.12
C GLY A 133 7.49 4.82 3.45
N LEU A 134 8.37 3.99 2.89
CA LEU A 134 8.38 2.53 3.12
C LEU A 134 8.47 2.15 4.61
N MET A 135 9.25 2.90 5.39
CA MET A 135 9.42 2.65 6.83
C MET A 135 8.11 2.91 7.61
N PRO A 136 7.46 4.10 7.52
CA PRO A 136 6.12 4.31 8.07
C PRO A 136 5.10 3.27 7.62
N THR A 137 5.06 2.93 6.33
CA THR A 137 4.12 1.93 5.79
C THR A 137 4.33 0.56 6.42
N ALA A 138 5.57 0.06 6.47
CA ALA A 138 5.87 -1.23 7.09
C ALA A 138 5.50 -1.27 8.58
N HIS A 139 5.75 -0.17 9.30
CA HIS A 139 5.39 -0.08 10.70
C HIS A 139 3.86 -0.06 10.90
N ILE A 140 3.10 0.64 10.04
CA ILE A 140 1.64 0.62 10.05
C ILE A 140 1.11 -0.80 9.78
N ILE A 141 1.64 -1.48 8.75
CA ILE A 141 1.25 -2.86 8.42
C ILE A 141 1.45 -3.76 9.63
N LYS A 142 2.63 -3.70 10.26
CA LYS A 142 2.94 -4.49 11.46
C LYS A 142 1.91 -4.26 12.56
N CYS A 143 1.75 -3.00 12.95
CA CYS A 143 0.86 -2.61 14.03
C CYS A 143 -0.58 -3.06 13.79
N VAL A 144 -1.11 -2.84 12.60
CA VAL A 144 -2.52 -3.15 12.29
C VAL A 144 -2.73 -4.65 12.19
N ALA A 145 -1.78 -5.38 11.61
CA ALA A 145 -1.91 -6.83 11.52
C ALA A 145 -1.82 -7.50 12.89
N GLU A 146 -0.92 -7.05 13.77
CA GLU A 146 -0.87 -7.48 15.17
C GLU A 146 -2.23 -7.23 15.87
N ASP A 147 -2.78 -6.02 15.79
CA ASP A 147 -4.09 -5.70 16.41
C ASP A 147 -5.21 -6.62 15.93
N VAL A 148 -5.30 -6.80 14.60
CA VAL A 148 -6.37 -7.59 14.01
C VAL A 148 -6.23 -9.05 14.39
N LEU A 149 -5.01 -9.60 14.45
CA LEU A 149 -4.78 -11.02 14.74
C LEU A 149 -4.84 -11.35 16.23
N GLU A 150 -4.44 -10.42 17.10
CA GLU A 150 -4.61 -10.53 18.56
C GLU A 150 -6.09 -10.52 18.95
N ALA A 151 -6.92 -9.72 18.27
CA ALA A 151 -8.36 -9.65 18.51
C ALA A 151 -9.14 -10.88 17.97
N LYS A 152 -8.48 -11.86 17.36
CA LYS A 152 -9.12 -13.10 16.90
C LYS A 152 -8.81 -14.23 17.85
N ASP A 153 -9.88 -14.87 18.32
CA ASP A 153 -9.80 -16.11 19.08
C ASP A 153 -9.19 -17.21 18.20
N GLY A 154 -8.08 -17.77 18.65
CA GLY A 154 -7.38 -18.85 17.96
C GLY A 154 -5.89 -18.91 18.25
N ASP A 155 -5.41 -20.14 18.41
CA ASP A 155 -3.99 -20.48 18.49
C ASP A 155 -3.48 -20.73 17.07
N GLY A 156 -2.79 -19.73 16.53
CA GLY A 156 -2.30 -19.79 15.16
C GLY A 156 -1.31 -18.65 14.88
N VAL A 157 -0.44 -18.88 13.91
CA VAL A 157 0.51 -17.89 13.41
C VAL A 157 0.16 -17.60 11.96
N VAL A 158 0.03 -16.31 11.64
CA VAL A 158 -0.07 -15.84 10.25
C VAL A 158 1.27 -15.25 9.83
N GLU A 159 1.89 -15.85 8.82
CA GLU A 159 3.12 -15.33 8.21
C GLU A 159 2.78 -14.23 7.20
N ILE A 160 3.34 -13.05 7.41
CA ILE A 160 3.13 -11.87 6.57
C ILE A 160 4.47 -11.53 5.90
N GLU A 161 4.55 -11.80 4.61
CA GLU A 161 5.71 -11.50 3.80
C GLU A 161 5.56 -10.14 3.13
N LEU A 162 6.43 -9.19 3.49
CA LEU A 162 6.50 -7.89 2.82
C LEU A 162 7.45 -7.99 1.64
N LEU A 163 6.90 -7.89 0.43
CA LEU A 163 7.65 -7.95 -0.82
C LEU A 163 8.04 -6.54 -1.26
N THR A 164 9.33 -6.27 -1.40
CA THR A 164 9.85 -4.94 -1.73
C THR A 164 11.05 -5.03 -2.67
N THR A 165 11.55 -3.87 -3.11
CA THR A 165 12.78 -3.80 -3.92
C THR A 165 14.02 -4.03 -3.06
N PRO A 166 15.16 -4.48 -3.62
CA PRO A 166 16.43 -4.57 -2.90
C PRO A 166 16.77 -3.30 -2.10
N GLN A 167 16.53 -2.13 -2.69
CA GLN A 167 16.79 -0.82 -2.08
C GLN A 167 15.81 -0.52 -0.93
N GLY A 168 14.56 -0.98 -1.04
CA GLY A 168 13.53 -0.80 -0.03
C GLY A 168 13.75 -1.63 1.23
N LYS A 169 14.43 -2.78 1.14
CA LYS A 169 14.60 -3.77 2.24
C LYS A 169 15.01 -3.13 3.57
N ARG A 170 16.00 -2.22 3.57
CA ARG A 170 16.48 -1.55 4.79
C ARG A 170 15.38 -0.74 5.47
N HIS A 171 14.61 0.02 4.71
CA HIS A 171 13.54 0.87 5.24
C HIS A 171 12.39 0.03 5.79
N VAL A 172 12.04 -1.06 5.12
CA VAL A 172 11.00 -1.98 5.55
C VAL A 172 11.38 -2.67 6.85
N ASN A 173 12.60 -3.23 6.93
CA ASN A 173 13.11 -3.84 8.15
C ASN A 173 13.14 -2.83 9.32
N ALA A 174 13.57 -1.59 9.07
CA ALA A 174 13.56 -0.55 10.09
C ALA A 174 12.13 -0.23 10.57
N GLY A 175 11.13 -0.24 9.69
CA GLY A 175 9.72 -0.07 10.06
C GLY A 175 9.19 -1.23 10.90
N LEU A 176 9.54 -2.47 10.55
CA LEU A 176 9.17 -3.66 11.32
C LEU A 176 9.85 -3.73 12.69
N ALA A 177 11.10 -3.24 12.81
CA ALA A 177 11.83 -3.18 14.07
C ALA A 177 11.29 -2.09 15.01
N LYS A 178 10.56 -1.10 14.50
CA LYS A 178 10.02 -0.02 15.31
C LYS A 178 8.98 -0.53 16.30
N GLU A 179 9.15 -0.17 17.55
CA GLU A 179 8.22 -0.46 18.63
C GLU A 179 7.05 0.53 18.63
N ARG A 180 5.90 0.06 19.11
CA ARG A 180 4.76 0.94 19.35
C ARG A 180 5.05 1.86 20.52
N ARG A 181 4.94 3.16 20.29
CA ARG A 181 5.04 4.17 21.36
C ARG A 181 3.84 4.18 22.32
N SER A 182 2.71 3.57 21.97
CA SER A 182 1.53 3.50 22.86
C SER A 182 0.63 2.30 22.55
N LYS A 183 -0.22 1.93 23.52
CA LYS A 183 -1.29 0.91 23.39
C LYS A 183 -2.48 1.35 22.50
N LYS A 184 -2.47 2.59 21.97
CA LYS A 184 -3.51 3.09 21.05
C LYS A 184 -3.22 2.64 19.60
N PRO A 185 -4.23 2.58 18.70
CA PRO A 185 -4.01 2.19 17.31
C PRO A 185 -2.89 3.02 16.64
N CYS A 186 -1.82 2.32 16.25
CA CYS A 186 -0.61 2.78 15.54
C CYS A 186 -0.37 4.30 15.50
N GLY A 187 0.26 4.90 16.50
CA GLY A 187 0.48 6.37 16.58
C GLY A 187 1.29 7.05 15.46
N VAL A 188 1.74 6.33 14.42
CA VAL A 188 2.51 6.88 13.27
C VAL A 188 1.82 8.06 12.60
N CYS A 189 0.49 8.10 12.63
CA CYS A 189 -0.30 9.18 12.04
C CYS A 189 -0.26 10.49 12.83
N ALA A 190 0.26 10.50 14.05
CA ALA A 190 0.53 11.73 14.80
C ALA A 190 1.90 12.34 14.45
N ASP A 191 2.84 11.51 13.95
CA ASP A 191 4.23 11.90 13.66
C ASP A 191 4.45 12.30 12.18
N VAL A 192 3.47 12.06 11.29
CA VAL A 192 3.47 12.69 9.96
C VAL A 192 2.97 14.11 10.17
N GLU A 193 3.90 15.07 10.29
CA GLU A 193 3.56 16.49 10.33
C GLU A 193 2.51 16.75 9.25
N LYS A 194 1.30 17.16 9.67
CA LYS A 194 0.34 17.73 8.75
C LYS A 194 1.09 18.83 8.01
N PRO A 195 1.10 18.88 6.68
CA PRO A 195 1.67 20.03 5.98
C PRO A 195 1.03 21.26 6.60
N SER A 196 1.86 22.11 7.22
CA SER A 196 1.42 23.35 7.82
C SER A 196 0.58 24.05 6.75
N LYS A 197 -0.69 24.33 7.04
CA LYS A 197 -1.46 25.25 6.21
C LYS A 197 -0.66 26.54 6.18
N SER A 198 0.09 26.78 5.10
CA SER A 198 0.63 28.09 4.80
C SER A 198 -0.58 28.94 4.41
N GLU A 199 -1.29 29.43 5.41
CA GLU A 199 -2.21 30.54 5.27
C GLU A 199 -1.38 31.80 4.98
N GLY A 200 -1.71 32.46 3.87
CA GLY A 200 -1.25 33.81 3.54
C GLY A 200 -0.31 33.85 2.33
N LYS A 201 -0.54 34.65 1.29
CA LYS A 201 -1.53 35.69 0.97
C LYS A 201 -1.54 35.83 -0.56
N PRO A 202 -2.63 36.28 -1.20
CA PRO A 202 -2.56 36.73 -2.59
C PRO A 202 -1.63 37.95 -2.66
N LYS A 203 -0.58 37.88 -3.49
CA LYS A 203 0.17 39.05 -3.91
C LYS A 203 -0.61 39.75 -5.02
N ASP A 204 -1.50 40.66 -4.62
CA ASP A 204 -1.77 41.84 -5.44
C ASP A 204 -0.65 42.84 -5.20
N LYS A 205 0.03 43.24 -6.27
CA LYS A 205 0.44 44.62 -6.51
C LYS A 205 1.09 44.75 -7.88
N ASP A 206 0.37 45.46 -8.75
CA ASP A 206 0.88 46.23 -9.86
C ASP A 206 2.27 46.82 -9.58
N GLY A 207 3.19 46.52 -10.48
CA GLY A 207 4.53 47.09 -10.52
C GLY A 207 4.84 47.56 -11.93
N LYS A 208 4.21 48.68 -12.32
CA LYS A 208 4.61 49.50 -13.47
C LYS A 208 6.10 49.80 -13.40
N ALA A 209 6.80 49.60 -14.50
CA ALA A 209 8.06 50.27 -14.79
C ALA A 209 8.10 50.67 -16.27
N ALA A 210 7.73 51.91 -16.57
CA ALA A 210 8.16 52.60 -17.77
C ALA A 210 8.52 54.04 -17.39
N LYS A 211 9.81 54.34 -17.52
CA LYS A 211 10.45 55.65 -17.32
C LYS A 211 9.91 56.68 -18.32
N LYS A 212 9.80 57.94 -17.91
CA LYS A 212 10.48 59.08 -18.55
C LYS A 212 10.32 60.35 -17.71
N ASP A 213 11.45 60.89 -17.31
CA ASP A 213 11.65 62.29 -16.91
C ASP A 213 11.13 63.24 -18.00
N VAL A 214 10.57 64.39 -17.62
CA VAL A 214 11.01 65.72 -18.08
C VAL A 214 10.46 66.77 -17.09
N CYS A 215 11.39 67.59 -16.61
CA CYS A 215 11.22 68.77 -15.78
C CYS A 215 10.69 69.97 -16.60
N SER A 216 10.03 70.89 -15.87
CA SER A 216 10.10 72.36 -16.03
C SER A 216 8.91 73.11 -16.68
N LYS A 217 8.30 73.90 -15.78
CA LYS A 217 7.67 75.23 -15.89
C LYS A 217 6.37 75.39 -16.68
#